data_AF-A0A3D5HH11-F1
#
_entry.id   AF-A0A3D5HH11-F1
#
_cell.length_a   1.000
_cell.length_b   1.000
_cell.length_c   1.000
_cell.angle_alpha   90.00
_cell.angle_beta   90.00
_cell.angle_gamma   90.00
#
_symmetry.space_group_name_H-M   'P 1'
#
loop_
_entity.id
_entity.type
_entity.pdbx_description
1 polymer ?
#
loop_
_entity_poly.entity_id
_entity_poly.type
_entity_poly.pdbx_seq_one_letter_code
_entity_poly.pdbx_strand_id
1 'polypeptide(L)'
;MNKIPVLTLKIFYLRSWLLFCLILFPSGTLLQAGTVNSEPVPSSESQLLSSLWEQALERQISRHPYWLKLLHFYSFGESVGQWSFKSDVESSSFFLSSNGKSDPQAELKATLKALLAPSVDDPNQHARCKFVARFNWLRSKLDFPVLPKQECPLFERWANLAEATGISIVFVSAYLKNPASTFGHLLIKFNSSNSLFGHSLLRPTLNYGAKINPGDNPLMYALRGLFGAYDGSFTDERFYNYNHLYGENELRDMWEYQLNFTLEERQRVTYHAWELLQNINFKYYFLLDNCAYRMAELLEMAWDDAARINTSGAFWAIPVDVVFKLQKFNKGSRQQPLLGSPKLIPSRQRKLRQRVAQLSEMEQEQLKSLVDTSDHLDSEQFLALPEKSQA
;
A
#
# COMPACT_ATOMS: atom_id res chain seq x y z
N MET A 1 -3.52 2.57 59.16
CA MET A 1 -3.20 1.61 60.25
C MET A 1 -3.66 0.23 59.77
N ASN A 2 -2.72 -0.61 59.34
CA ASN A 2 -2.37 -1.92 59.95
C ASN A 2 -3.53 -2.94 59.95
N LYS A 3 -3.47 -4.15 59.35
CA LYS A 3 -2.36 -5.05 59.00
C LYS A 3 -2.82 -6.09 57.94
N ILE A 4 -1.82 -6.60 57.22
CA ILE A 4 -1.78 -7.74 56.29
C ILE A 4 -2.02 -9.10 57.02
N PRO A 5 -2.42 -10.16 56.29
CA PRO A 5 -1.65 -11.40 56.42
C PRO A 5 -1.24 -12.03 55.07
N VAL A 6 0.02 -12.48 55.07
CA VAL A 6 0.74 -13.27 54.08
C VAL A 6 0.39 -14.75 54.26
N LEU A 7 0.24 -15.53 53.18
CA LEU A 7 0.35 -17.00 53.27
C LEU A 7 1.14 -17.61 52.09
N THR A 8 2.43 -17.82 52.38
CA THR A 8 3.26 -19.02 52.11
C THR A 8 3.33 -19.66 50.72
N LEU A 9 4.54 -19.50 50.17
CA LEU A 9 5.23 -20.29 49.14
C LEU A 9 5.55 -21.72 49.66
N LYS A 10 5.34 -22.76 48.84
CA LYS A 10 5.90 -24.12 49.09
C LYS A 10 6.82 -24.52 47.93
N ILE A 11 8.10 -24.60 48.28
CA ILE A 11 9.20 -25.20 47.52
C ILE A 11 9.22 -26.70 47.84
N PHE A 12 9.32 -27.57 46.83
CA PHE A 12 9.58 -29.01 47.03
C PHE A 12 10.92 -29.43 46.41
N TYR A 13 11.55 -30.34 47.14
CA TYR A 13 12.97 -30.67 47.15
C TYR A 13 13.43 -31.59 46.02
N LEU A 14 14.66 -31.33 45.55
CA LEU A 14 15.59 -32.23 44.90
C LEU A 14 16.02 -33.35 45.88
N ARG A 15 16.05 -34.63 45.47
CA ARG A 15 16.91 -35.63 46.12
C ARG A 15 17.37 -36.75 45.17
N SER A 16 18.70 -36.89 45.18
CA SER A 16 19.59 -37.83 44.51
C SER A 16 19.40 -39.29 44.96
N TRP A 17 19.54 -40.25 44.03
CA TRP A 17 19.90 -41.64 44.32
C TRP A 17 20.94 -42.13 43.30
N LEU A 18 22.09 -42.57 43.82
CA LEU A 18 23.23 -43.17 43.13
C LEU A 18 23.60 -44.47 43.89
N LEU A 19 24.29 -45.38 43.19
CA LEU A 19 24.88 -46.68 43.58
C LEU A 19 23.98 -47.93 43.47
N PHE A 20 24.47 -49.13 43.16
CA PHE A 20 25.59 -49.70 42.37
C PHE A 20 25.40 -51.25 42.45
N CYS A 21 26.00 -52.00 41.52
CA CYS A 21 26.36 -53.45 41.52
C CYS A 21 25.81 -54.17 40.27
N LEU A 22 26.60 -54.54 39.26
CA LEU A 22 27.76 -55.47 39.15
C LEU A 22 27.34 -56.80 38.48
N ILE A 23 27.84 -56.94 37.23
CA ILE A 23 28.33 -58.15 36.53
C ILE A 23 27.33 -59.25 36.14
N LEU A 24 27.22 -59.47 34.82
CA LEU A 24 27.49 -60.77 34.17
C LEU A 24 27.75 -60.54 32.66
N PHE A 25 28.98 -60.82 32.23
CA PHE A 25 29.39 -60.91 30.82
C PHE A 25 28.78 -62.18 30.17
N PRO A 26 28.50 -62.14 28.86
CA PRO A 26 29.25 -63.05 27.99
C PRO A 26 29.78 -62.39 26.72
N SER A 27 30.92 -62.91 26.32
CA SER A 27 31.71 -62.60 25.15
C SER A 27 30.91 -62.77 23.85
N GLY A 28 30.75 -61.69 23.10
CA GLY A 28 30.25 -61.68 21.73
C GLY A 28 31.19 -60.88 20.85
N THR A 29 31.74 -61.55 19.85
CA THR A 29 32.70 -61.07 18.85
C THR A 29 32.35 -59.74 18.20
N LEU A 30 33.37 -58.90 18.00
CA LEU A 30 33.35 -57.69 17.17
C LEU A 30 32.71 -57.95 15.80
N LEU A 31 31.68 -57.17 15.47
CA LEU A 31 31.32 -56.82 14.10
C LEU A 31 31.17 -55.31 14.07
N GLN A 32 32.23 -54.66 13.60
CA GLN A 32 32.28 -53.23 13.35
C GLN A 32 31.44 -52.97 12.08
N ALA A 33 30.12 -52.90 12.24
CA ALA A 33 29.25 -52.35 11.21
C ALA A 33 29.51 -50.85 11.17
N GLY A 34 30.20 -50.39 10.13
CA GLY A 34 30.31 -48.98 9.81
C GLY A 34 28.90 -48.41 9.65
N THR A 35 28.45 -47.66 10.66
CA THR A 35 27.33 -46.75 10.51
C THR A 35 27.80 -45.67 9.55
N VAL A 36 27.53 -45.89 8.26
CA VAL A 36 27.46 -44.81 7.29
C VAL A 36 26.42 -43.86 7.86
N ASN A 37 26.87 -42.72 8.38
CA ASN A 37 26.01 -41.57 8.57
C ASN A 37 25.50 -41.21 7.18
N SER A 38 24.35 -41.75 6.81
CA SER A 38 23.58 -41.24 5.69
C SER A 38 23.15 -39.84 6.10
N GLU A 39 23.88 -38.84 5.62
CA GLU A 39 23.36 -37.47 5.58
C GLU A 39 21.93 -37.55 5.01
N PRO A 40 20.95 -36.88 5.63
CA PRO A 40 19.59 -36.89 5.11
C PRO A 40 19.62 -36.35 3.68
N VAL A 41 19.26 -37.20 2.71
CA VAL A 41 19.12 -36.80 1.30
C VAL A 41 18.19 -35.59 1.27
N PRO A 42 18.66 -34.41 0.83
CA PRO A 42 17.83 -33.22 0.87
C PRO A 42 16.61 -33.45 -0.03
N SER A 43 15.41 -33.26 0.52
CA SER A 43 14.16 -33.23 -0.23
C SER A 43 14.31 -32.33 -1.47
N SER A 44 13.64 -32.65 -2.57
CA SER A 44 13.67 -31.86 -3.82
C SER A 44 13.48 -30.35 -3.59
N GLU A 45 12.65 -29.97 -2.62
CA GLU A 45 12.45 -28.57 -2.20
C GLU A 45 13.72 -27.91 -1.62
N SER A 46 14.48 -28.64 -0.80
CA SER A 46 15.73 -28.13 -0.22
C SER A 46 16.82 -27.95 -1.28
N GLN A 47 16.89 -28.84 -2.27
CA GLN A 47 17.84 -28.69 -3.38
C GLN A 47 17.45 -27.50 -4.27
N LEU A 48 16.16 -27.36 -4.55
CA LEU A 48 15.64 -26.23 -5.31
C LEU A 48 15.89 -24.89 -4.60
N LEU A 49 15.62 -24.80 -3.29
CA LEU A 49 15.89 -23.61 -2.50
C LEU A 49 17.38 -23.23 -2.55
N SER A 50 18.28 -24.21 -2.41
CA SER A 50 19.72 -23.98 -2.50
C SER A 50 20.12 -23.43 -3.87
N SER A 51 19.61 -24.01 -4.96
CA SER A 51 19.90 -23.54 -6.33
C SER A 51 19.41 -22.11 -6.58
N LEU A 52 18.16 -21.79 -6.20
CA LEU A 52 17.63 -20.43 -6.35
C LEU A 52 18.39 -19.43 -5.47
N TRP A 53 18.84 -19.86 -4.29
CA TRP A 53 19.63 -19.03 -3.40
C TRP A 53 21.01 -18.72 -3.96
N GLU A 54 21.69 -19.70 -4.55
CA GLU A 54 22.99 -19.49 -5.22
C GLU A 54 22.87 -18.50 -6.39
N GLN A 55 21.85 -18.67 -7.25
CA GLN A 55 21.57 -17.70 -8.32
C GLN A 55 21.29 -16.31 -7.76
N ALA A 56 20.54 -16.21 -6.66
CA ALA A 56 20.22 -14.93 -6.04
C ALA A 56 21.46 -14.20 -5.50
N LEU A 57 22.42 -14.95 -4.97
CA LEU A 57 23.72 -14.42 -4.53
C LEU A 57 24.56 -13.96 -5.72
N GLU A 58 24.69 -14.79 -6.76
CA GLU A 58 25.45 -14.48 -7.97
C GLU A 58 24.91 -13.23 -8.68
N ARG A 59 23.59 -13.14 -8.83
CA ARG A 59 22.89 -12.01 -9.48
C ARG A 59 22.68 -10.81 -8.54
N GLN A 60 23.18 -10.87 -7.31
CA GLN A 60 23.09 -9.83 -6.28
C GLN A 60 21.66 -9.32 -6.04
N ILE A 61 20.67 -10.22 -6.05
CA ILE A 61 19.24 -9.88 -5.97
C ILE A 61 18.92 -9.10 -4.69
N SER A 62 19.57 -9.42 -3.57
CA SER A 62 19.36 -8.73 -2.28
C SER A 62 19.74 -7.24 -2.29
N ARG A 63 20.59 -6.81 -3.23
CA ARG A 63 21.02 -5.41 -3.41
C ARG A 63 20.37 -4.74 -4.62
N HIS A 64 19.59 -5.49 -5.38
CA HIS A 64 18.96 -4.97 -6.59
C HIS A 64 17.98 -3.84 -6.23
N PRO A 65 17.98 -2.69 -6.94
CA PRO A 65 17.17 -1.53 -6.57
C PRO A 65 15.67 -1.82 -6.46
N TYR A 66 15.15 -2.71 -7.33
CA TYR A 66 13.75 -3.11 -7.27
C TYR A 66 13.41 -3.98 -6.05
N TRP A 67 14.33 -4.83 -5.58
CA TRP A 67 14.13 -5.59 -4.36
C TRP A 67 14.03 -4.66 -3.16
N LEU A 68 14.95 -3.69 -3.09
CA LEU A 68 14.95 -2.68 -2.04
C LEU A 68 13.66 -1.85 -2.07
N LYS A 69 13.17 -1.49 -3.27
CA LYS A 69 11.85 -0.87 -3.47
C LYS A 69 10.71 -1.71 -2.89
N LEU A 70 10.61 -2.99 -3.26
CA LEU A 70 9.57 -3.89 -2.77
C LEU A 70 9.59 -4.03 -1.25
N LEU A 71 10.74 -3.85 -0.63
CA LEU A 71 10.92 -3.88 0.82
C LEU A 71 10.84 -2.50 1.49
N HIS A 72 10.61 -1.42 0.74
CA HIS A 72 10.66 -0.03 1.22
C HIS A 72 11.97 0.34 1.94
N PHE A 73 13.10 -0.16 1.41
CA PHE A 73 14.44 0.29 1.78
C PHE A 73 14.84 1.49 0.93
N TYR A 74 15.34 2.53 1.58
CA TYR A 74 15.77 3.75 0.93
C TYR A 74 17.17 4.16 1.38
N SER A 75 17.76 5.05 0.60
CA SER A 75 19.04 5.64 0.92
C SER A 75 18.88 6.73 1.98
N PHE A 76 20.00 7.09 2.61
CA PHE A 76 20.03 8.13 3.64
C PHE A 76 19.36 9.43 3.16
N GLY A 77 18.41 9.94 3.95
CA GLY A 77 17.72 11.22 3.68
C GLY A 77 16.57 11.17 2.66
N GLU A 78 16.12 10.00 2.22
CA GLU A 78 14.96 9.89 1.31
C GLU A 78 13.60 10.00 2.02
N SER A 79 13.52 9.68 3.32
CA SER A 79 12.31 9.71 4.16
C SER A 79 12.64 10.23 5.57
N VAL A 80 11.64 10.69 6.34
CA VAL A 80 11.87 11.32 7.66
C VAL A 80 12.39 10.27 8.64
N GLY A 81 13.58 10.51 9.19
CA GLY A 81 14.17 9.59 10.16
C GLY A 81 14.95 8.42 9.54
N GLN A 82 15.12 8.40 8.22
CA GLN A 82 16.01 7.47 7.50
C GLN A 82 17.49 7.86 7.65
N TRP A 83 18.01 7.67 8.87
CA TRP A 83 19.44 7.81 9.21
C TRP A 83 20.22 6.49 9.08
N SER A 84 19.55 5.42 8.66
CA SER A 84 20.08 4.06 8.60
C SER A 84 19.44 3.27 7.46
N PHE A 85 20.17 2.34 6.85
CA PHE A 85 19.64 1.42 5.84
C PHE A 85 18.68 0.40 6.46
N LYS A 86 17.40 0.74 6.52
CA LYS A 86 16.30 -0.09 7.05
C LYS A 86 15.03 0.17 6.25
N SER A 87 14.07 -0.73 6.35
CA SER A 87 12.74 -0.52 5.79
C SER A 87 11.93 0.49 6.60
N ASP A 88 11.14 1.30 5.90
CA ASP A 88 10.14 2.21 6.45
C ASP A 88 8.86 1.52 6.95
N VAL A 89 8.70 0.23 6.67
CA VAL A 89 7.52 -0.53 7.11
C VAL A 89 7.63 -0.83 8.61
N GLU A 90 6.57 -0.50 9.35
CA GLU A 90 6.48 -0.73 10.79
C GLU A 90 5.87 -2.09 11.13
N SER A 91 4.98 -2.61 10.28
CA SER A 91 4.34 -3.92 10.51
C SER A 91 5.33 -5.07 10.34
N SER A 92 5.60 -5.82 11.41
CA SER A 92 6.43 -7.04 11.34
C SER A 92 5.84 -8.11 10.43
N SER A 93 4.51 -8.14 10.26
CA SER A 93 3.80 -9.06 9.37
C SER A 93 4.12 -8.89 7.87
N PHE A 94 4.77 -7.78 7.50
CA PHE A 94 5.25 -7.55 6.14
C PHE A 94 6.53 -8.34 5.80
N PHE A 95 7.31 -8.72 6.81
CA PHE A 95 8.56 -9.43 6.65
C PHE A 95 8.38 -10.91 6.96
N LEU A 96 8.98 -11.76 6.13
CA LEU A 96 9.04 -13.20 6.34
C LEU A 96 10.21 -13.60 7.22
N SER A 97 11.27 -12.78 7.25
CA SER A 97 12.39 -12.90 8.17
C SER A 97 12.19 -12.00 9.40
N SER A 98 12.54 -12.49 10.58
CA SER A 98 12.58 -11.66 11.80
C SER A 98 13.55 -10.48 11.69
N ASN A 99 14.57 -10.59 10.82
CA ASN A 99 15.55 -9.54 10.55
C ASN A 99 15.24 -8.78 9.24
N GLY A 100 14.12 -9.07 8.56
CA GLY A 100 13.86 -8.57 7.22
C GLY A 100 13.73 -7.04 7.13
N LYS A 101 13.37 -6.38 8.22
CA LYS A 101 13.31 -4.92 8.33
C LYS A 101 14.69 -4.25 8.20
N SER A 102 15.78 -4.96 8.55
CA SER A 102 17.15 -4.42 8.54
C SER A 102 18.10 -5.20 7.62
N ASP A 103 17.69 -6.36 7.12
CA ASP A 103 18.51 -7.23 6.28
C ASP A 103 17.70 -7.72 5.06
N PRO A 104 17.81 -7.03 3.91
CA PRO A 104 17.17 -7.43 2.67
C PRO A 104 17.57 -8.82 2.17
N GLN A 105 18.77 -9.29 2.52
CA GLN A 105 19.27 -10.60 2.12
C GLN A 105 18.63 -11.71 2.96
N ALA A 106 18.49 -11.49 4.28
CA ALA A 106 17.74 -12.40 5.14
C ALA A 106 16.26 -12.48 4.71
N GLU A 107 15.65 -11.34 4.36
CA GLU A 107 14.28 -11.30 3.85
C GLU A 107 14.14 -12.05 2.52
N LEU A 108 15.12 -11.91 1.62
CA LEU A 108 15.11 -12.62 0.33
C LEU A 108 15.16 -14.14 0.53
N LYS A 109 16.05 -14.62 1.41
CA LYS A 109 16.16 -16.05 1.70
C LYS A 109 14.87 -16.60 2.31
N ALA A 110 14.27 -15.87 3.25
CA ALA A 110 12.98 -16.24 3.85
C ALA A 110 11.84 -16.21 2.81
N THR A 111 11.87 -15.24 1.89
CA THR A 111 10.92 -15.14 0.77
C THR A 111 11.01 -16.35 -0.14
N LEU A 112 12.21 -16.73 -0.61
CA LEU A 112 12.38 -17.91 -1.46
C LEU A 112 11.86 -19.18 -0.79
N LYS A 113 12.20 -19.38 0.49
CA LYS A 113 11.69 -20.52 1.26
C LYS A 113 10.16 -20.52 1.34
N ALA A 114 9.54 -19.39 1.66
CA ALA A 114 8.09 -19.30 1.81
C ALA A 114 7.33 -19.46 0.47
N LEU A 115 7.94 -19.05 -0.65
CA LEU A 115 7.35 -19.20 -1.99
C LEU A 115 7.32 -20.66 -2.47
N LEU A 116 8.27 -21.48 -2.02
CA LEU A 116 8.40 -22.90 -2.34
C LEU A 116 7.63 -23.82 -1.39
N ALA A 117 7.21 -23.30 -0.24
CA ALA A 117 6.46 -24.05 0.75
C ALA A 117 5.20 -24.69 0.14
N PRO A 118 4.72 -25.82 0.68
CA PRO A 118 3.49 -26.44 0.22
C PRO A 118 2.29 -25.52 0.44
N SER A 119 1.22 -25.77 -0.33
CA SER A 119 -0.05 -25.08 -0.15
C SER A 119 -0.58 -25.27 1.27
N VAL A 120 -1.19 -24.21 1.79
CA VAL A 120 -1.81 -24.13 3.12
C VAL A 120 -3.33 -24.20 3.00
N ASP A 121 -4.03 -24.46 4.12
CA ASP A 121 -5.49 -24.62 4.14
C ASP A 121 -6.25 -23.40 3.56
N ASP A 122 -5.85 -22.17 3.94
CA ASP A 122 -6.32 -20.95 3.27
C ASP A 122 -5.34 -20.54 2.17
N PRO A 123 -5.68 -20.71 0.88
CA PRO A 123 -4.78 -20.39 -0.22
C PRO A 123 -4.32 -18.92 -0.21
N ASN A 124 -5.13 -17.99 0.33
CA ASN A 124 -4.77 -16.58 0.38
C ASN A 124 -3.63 -16.28 1.38
N GLN A 125 -3.40 -17.16 2.35
CA GLN A 125 -2.26 -17.03 3.28
C GLN A 125 -0.94 -17.52 2.69
N HIS A 126 -0.98 -18.24 1.57
CA HIS A 126 0.23 -18.71 0.92
C HIS A 126 1.11 -17.52 0.48
N ALA A 127 2.44 -17.63 0.61
CA ALA A 127 3.34 -16.52 0.30
C ALA A 127 3.21 -16.02 -1.14
N ARG A 128 2.95 -16.91 -2.11
CA ARG A 128 2.66 -16.56 -3.51
C ARG A 128 1.41 -15.68 -3.69
N CYS A 129 0.44 -15.74 -2.77
CA CYS A 129 -0.77 -14.90 -2.78
C CYS A 129 -0.65 -13.65 -1.92
N LYS A 130 0.12 -13.71 -0.83
CA LYS A 130 0.42 -12.51 -0.01
C LYS A 130 1.42 -11.59 -0.68
N PHE A 131 2.44 -12.15 -1.32
CA PHE A 131 3.57 -11.43 -1.91
C PHE A 131 3.63 -11.63 -3.43
N VAL A 132 2.54 -11.26 -4.11
CA VAL A 132 2.38 -11.43 -5.57
C VAL A 132 3.44 -10.65 -6.35
N ALA A 133 3.79 -9.44 -5.91
CA ALA A 133 4.80 -8.63 -6.57
C ALA A 133 6.19 -9.25 -6.41
N ARG A 134 6.54 -9.66 -5.18
CA ARG A 134 7.81 -10.35 -4.91
C ARG A 134 7.93 -11.64 -5.71
N PHE A 135 6.88 -12.46 -5.75
CA PHE A 135 6.88 -13.71 -6.50
C PHE A 135 7.08 -13.49 -8.00
N ASN A 136 6.26 -12.63 -8.62
CA ASN A 136 6.34 -12.39 -10.06
C ASN A 136 7.67 -11.75 -10.47
N TRP A 137 8.22 -10.86 -9.64
CA TRP A 137 9.52 -10.26 -9.89
C TRP A 137 10.67 -11.25 -9.72
N LEU A 138 10.69 -12.05 -8.65
CA LEU A 138 11.74 -13.06 -8.45
C LEU A 138 11.72 -14.10 -9.57
N ARG A 139 10.54 -14.50 -10.06
CA ARG A 139 10.39 -15.41 -11.20
C ARG A 139 10.95 -14.83 -12.51
N SER A 140 11.03 -13.51 -12.66
CA SER A 140 11.64 -12.88 -13.84
C SER A 140 13.15 -12.71 -13.73
N LYS A 141 13.72 -12.90 -12.52
CA LYS A 141 15.16 -12.72 -12.24
C LYS A 141 15.89 -14.02 -11.90
N LEU A 142 15.18 -15.08 -11.54
CA LEU A 142 15.71 -16.38 -11.12
C LEU A 142 15.03 -17.51 -11.89
N ASP A 143 15.73 -18.63 -12.03
CA ASP A 143 15.31 -19.73 -12.87
C ASP A 143 14.42 -20.71 -12.09
N PHE A 144 13.21 -20.24 -11.74
CA PHE A 144 12.20 -21.07 -11.07
C PHE A 144 11.75 -22.22 -11.98
N PRO A 145 11.61 -23.46 -11.45
CA PRO A 145 10.96 -24.53 -12.18
C PRO A 145 9.48 -24.22 -12.38
N VAL A 146 8.82 -25.03 -13.19
CA VAL A 146 7.36 -24.99 -13.29
C VAL A 146 6.76 -25.37 -11.93
N LEU A 147 6.27 -24.38 -11.21
CA LEU A 147 5.58 -24.58 -9.94
C LEU A 147 4.10 -24.92 -10.19
N PRO A 148 3.46 -25.75 -9.34
CA PRO A 148 2.03 -25.97 -9.38
C PRO A 148 1.26 -24.65 -9.33
N LYS A 149 0.15 -24.56 -10.08
CA LYS A 149 -0.69 -23.36 -10.06
C LYS A 149 -1.19 -23.12 -8.63
N GLN A 150 -1.01 -21.89 -8.14
CA GLN A 150 -1.56 -21.42 -6.87
C GLN A 150 -2.69 -20.46 -7.21
N GLU A 151 -3.93 -20.86 -6.90
CA GLU A 151 -5.07 -19.94 -6.99
C GLU A 151 -4.96 -18.92 -5.84
N CYS A 152 -5.22 -17.65 -6.14
CA CYS A 152 -5.24 -16.57 -5.16
C CYS A 152 -6.59 -15.83 -5.21
N PRO A 153 -7.70 -16.44 -4.73
CA PRO A 153 -9.04 -15.96 -5.02
C PRO A 153 -9.32 -14.52 -4.61
N LEU A 154 -8.78 -14.06 -3.47
CA LEU A 154 -8.97 -12.68 -3.02
C LEU A 154 -8.21 -11.69 -3.89
N PHE A 155 -6.95 -11.98 -4.21
CA PHE A 155 -6.14 -11.16 -5.10
C PHE A 155 -6.75 -11.10 -6.51
N GLU A 156 -7.14 -12.25 -7.07
CA GLU A 156 -7.71 -12.34 -8.42
C GLU A 156 -8.99 -11.53 -8.55
N ARG A 157 -9.87 -11.61 -7.53
CA ARG A 157 -11.10 -10.81 -7.46
C ARG A 157 -10.80 -9.31 -7.33
N TRP A 158 -9.84 -8.95 -6.49
CA TRP A 158 -9.49 -7.57 -6.22
C TRP A 158 -8.79 -6.90 -7.42
N ALA A 159 -7.76 -7.54 -7.96
CA ALA A 159 -6.94 -7.01 -9.04
C ALA A 159 -7.64 -7.08 -10.41
N ASN A 160 -8.48 -8.10 -10.61
CA ASN A 160 -9.26 -8.34 -11.82
C ASN A 160 -8.46 -8.08 -13.12
N LEU A 161 -7.27 -8.70 -13.21
CA LEU A 161 -6.26 -8.35 -14.21
C LEU A 161 -6.74 -8.53 -15.67
N ALA A 162 -7.65 -9.48 -15.91
CA ALA A 162 -8.19 -9.77 -17.23
C ALA A 162 -9.00 -8.59 -17.80
N GLU A 163 -9.70 -7.85 -16.94
CA GLU A 163 -10.54 -6.71 -17.32
C GLU A 163 -9.92 -5.37 -16.94
N ALA A 164 -8.68 -5.35 -16.43
CA ALA A 164 -7.97 -4.13 -16.10
C ALA A 164 -7.62 -3.36 -17.38
N THR A 165 -7.99 -2.08 -17.44
CA THR A 165 -7.77 -1.20 -18.61
C THR A 165 -6.71 -0.12 -18.37
N GLY A 166 -6.44 0.26 -17.13
CA GLY A 166 -5.41 1.25 -16.83
C GLY A 166 -5.35 1.65 -15.36
N ILE A 167 -4.44 2.56 -15.06
CA ILE A 167 -4.35 3.23 -13.75
C ILE A 167 -4.50 4.73 -13.98
N SER A 168 -5.16 5.42 -13.07
CA SER A 168 -5.25 6.88 -13.08
C SER A 168 -4.84 7.45 -11.74
N ILE A 169 -4.12 8.57 -11.77
CA ILE A 169 -3.91 9.39 -10.59
C ILE A 169 -5.05 10.41 -10.50
N VAL A 170 -5.69 10.52 -9.34
CA VAL A 170 -6.72 11.52 -9.08
C VAL A 170 -6.15 12.52 -8.09
N PHE A 171 -5.95 13.75 -8.55
CA PHE A 171 -5.54 14.87 -7.72
C PHE A 171 -6.77 15.59 -7.18
N VAL A 172 -6.84 15.76 -5.87
CA VAL A 172 -7.88 16.51 -5.17
C VAL A 172 -7.32 17.88 -4.77
N SER A 173 -8.02 18.98 -5.09
CA SER A 173 -7.57 20.35 -4.82
C SER A 173 -7.25 20.60 -3.34
N ALA A 174 -6.46 21.63 -3.02
CA ALA A 174 -6.16 22.06 -1.66
C ALA A 174 -7.42 22.24 -0.77
N TYR A 175 -7.27 21.99 0.55
CA TYR A 175 -8.33 22.17 1.54
C TYR A 175 -7.79 22.66 2.89
N LEU A 176 -7.93 23.97 3.15
CA LEU A 176 -7.36 24.63 4.33
C LEU A 176 -7.98 24.20 5.67
N LYS A 177 -9.18 23.61 5.66
CA LYS A 177 -9.86 23.17 6.89
C LYS A 177 -9.27 21.86 7.45
N ASN A 178 -8.45 21.14 6.67
CA ASN A 178 -7.76 19.93 7.12
C ASN A 178 -6.24 20.06 6.89
N PRO A 179 -5.42 20.17 7.94
CA PRO A 179 -3.97 20.29 7.83
C PRO A 179 -3.32 19.24 6.93
N ALA A 180 -3.76 17.98 6.98
CA ALA A 180 -3.19 16.88 6.19
C ALA A 180 -3.55 16.93 4.68
N SER A 181 -4.53 17.76 4.29
CA SER A 181 -4.93 17.99 2.90
C SER A 181 -4.78 19.44 2.46
N THR A 182 -4.05 20.25 3.23
CA THR A 182 -3.77 21.66 2.94
C THR A 182 -3.27 21.85 1.51
N PHE A 183 -2.35 20.98 1.06
CA PHE A 183 -1.75 21.05 -0.27
C PHE A 183 -2.39 20.12 -1.30
N GLY A 184 -3.56 19.57 -1.00
CA GLY A 184 -4.30 18.64 -1.83
C GLY A 184 -4.21 17.19 -1.34
N HIS A 185 -4.65 16.26 -2.17
CA HIS A 185 -4.57 14.83 -1.90
C HIS A 185 -4.40 14.03 -3.19
N LEU A 186 -3.76 12.86 -3.11
CA LEU A 186 -3.63 11.94 -4.24
C LEU A 186 -4.34 10.62 -3.96
N LEU A 187 -5.06 10.15 -4.98
CA LEU A 187 -5.64 8.80 -5.02
C LEU A 187 -5.12 8.09 -6.27
N ILE A 188 -5.08 6.76 -6.22
CA ILE A 188 -4.78 5.91 -7.38
C ILE A 188 -6.02 5.10 -7.70
N LYS A 189 -6.60 5.31 -8.88
CA LYS A 189 -7.79 4.61 -9.35
C LYS A 189 -7.42 3.52 -10.34
N PHE A 190 -7.91 2.31 -10.11
CA PHE A 190 -7.72 1.17 -11.02
C PHE A 190 -8.90 1.08 -11.99
N ASN A 191 -8.62 1.26 -13.27
CA ASN A 191 -9.64 1.26 -14.32
C ASN A 191 -9.90 -0.13 -14.86
N SER A 192 -11.16 -0.40 -15.22
CA SER A 192 -11.60 -1.68 -15.78
C SER A 192 -12.63 -1.49 -16.90
N SER A 193 -12.69 -2.46 -17.83
CA SER A 193 -13.71 -2.58 -18.88
C SER A 193 -14.97 -3.33 -18.42
N ASN A 194 -14.95 -3.94 -17.23
CA ASN A 194 -16.08 -4.66 -16.65
C ASN A 194 -17.34 -3.78 -16.63
N SER A 195 -18.53 -4.30 -16.95
CA SER A 195 -19.76 -3.48 -17.00
C SER A 195 -20.19 -2.91 -15.64
N LEU A 196 -19.91 -3.61 -14.53
CA LEU A 196 -20.17 -3.16 -13.15
C LEU A 196 -19.12 -2.14 -12.68
N PHE A 197 -17.84 -2.29 -13.06
CA PHE A 197 -16.76 -1.34 -12.73
C PHE A 197 -16.46 -0.30 -13.83
N GLY A 198 -17.17 -0.38 -14.94
CA GLY A 198 -17.00 0.47 -16.11
C GLY A 198 -17.45 1.89 -15.80
N HIS A 199 -18.45 2.02 -14.93
CA HIS A 199 -18.85 3.30 -14.34
C HIS A 199 -17.75 3.82 -13.43
N SER A 200 -17.24 5.03 -13.72
CA SER A 200 -16.09 5.65 -13.04
C SER A 200 -16.20 5.66 -11.50
N LEU A 201 -17.41 5.78 -10.96
CA LEU A 201 -17.69 5.82 -9.52
C LEU A 201 -17.52 4.47 -8.80
N LEU A 202 -17.59 3.34 -9.51
CA LEU A 202 -17.50 2.00 -8.90
C LEU A 202 -16.09 1.40 -9.00
N ARG A 203 -15.14 2.14 -9.58
CA ARG A 203 -13.76 1.69 -9.74
C ARG A 203 -13.04 1.61 -8.39
N PRO A 204 -12.29 0.52 -8.13
CA PRO A 204 -11.41 0.45 -6.97
C PRO A 204 -10.43 1.62 -6.97
N THR A 205 -10.32 2.29 -5.83
CA THR A 205 -9.49 3.47 -5.64
C THR A 205 -8.71 3.31 -4.35
N LEU A 206 -7.41 3.46 -4.46
CA LEU A 206 -6.47 3.40 -3.36
C LEU A 206 -6.26 4.79 -2.77
N ASN A 207 -6.22 4.81 -1.45
CA ASN A 207 -5.92 5.95 -0.60
C ASN A 207 -4.78 5.60 0.35
N TYR A 208 -4.00 6.60 0.74
CA TYR A 208 -3.04 6.51 1.82
C TYR A 208 -3.28 7.68 2.76
N GLY A 209 -3.42 7.40 4.05
CA GLY A 209 -3.74 8.40 5.05
C GLY A 209 -3.34 7.96 6.45
N ALA A 210 -3.35 8.94 7.37
CA ALA A 210 -3.12 8.70 8.78
C ALA A 210 -4.30 7.93 9.40
N LYS A 211 -4.00 6.97 10.29
CA LYS A 211 -4.96 6.35 11.19
C LYS A 211 -5.18 7.28 12.38
N ILE A 212 -6.26 8.05 12.34
CA ILE A 212 -6.58 9.07 13.35
C ILE A 212 -7.25 8.40 14.55
N ASN A 213 -6.91 8.84 15.77
CA ASN A 213 -7.64 8.41 16.96
C ASN A 213 -8.93 9.24 17.11
N PRO A 214 -10.09 8.62 17.40
CA PRO A 214 -11.37 9.33 17.48
C PRO A 214 -11.43 10.50 18.49
N GLY A 215 -10.49 10.58 19.44
CA GLY A 215 -10.44 11.62 20.48
C GLY A 215 -9.45 12.76 20.21
N ASP A 216 -8.74 12.77 19.08
CA ASP A 216 -7.73 13.81 18.81
C ASP A 216 -8.41 15.14 18.42
N ASN A 217 -8.18 16.18 19.21
CA ASN A 217 -8.61 17.54 18.86
C ASN A 217 -7.75 18.12 17.71
N PRO A 218 -8.20 19.18 17.00
CA PRO A 218 -7.50 19.71 15.82
C PRO A 218 -6.05 20.15 16.06
N LEU A 219 -5.72 20.68 17.24
CA LEU A 219 -4.35 21.09 17.59
C LEU A 219 -3.45 19.88 17.83
N MET A 220 -3.94 18.89 18.57
CA MET A 220 -3.25 17.62 18.80
C MET A 220 -3.01 16.89 17.48
N TYR A 221 -3.99 16.89 16.59
CA TYR A 221 -3.88 16.34 15.24
C TYR A 221 -2.80 17.02 14.41
N ALA A 222 -2.75 18.35 14.42
CA ALA A 222 -1.73 19.11 13.71
C ALA A 222 -0.31 18.82 14.26
N LEU A 223 -0.14 18.84 15.58
CA LEU A 223 1.16 18.59 16.22
C LEU A 223 1.63 17.15 16.02
N ARG A 224 0.76 16.15 16.27
CA ARG A 224 1.10 14.74 16.08
C ARG A 224 1.44 14.43 14.62
N GLY A 225 0.70 15.01 13.69
CA GLY A 225 0.97 14.89 12.26
C GLY A 225 2.29 15.50 11.82
N LEU A 226 2.67 16.65 12.39
CA LEU A 226 3.96 17.29 12.10
C LEU A 226 5.15 16.45 12.58
N PHE A 227 5.00 15.77 13.72
CA PHE A 227 6.07 14.99 14.34
C PHE A 227 6.00 13.47 14.08
N GLY A 228 5.12 13.00 13.18
CA GLY A 228 5.09 11.59 12.79
C GLY A 228 4.46 10.63 13.80
N ALA A 229 3.64 11.14 14.72
CA ALA A 229 3.03 10.35 15.79
C ALA A 229 1.79 9.57 15.34
N TYR A 230 1.47 9.59 14.04
CA TYR A 230 0.43 8.76 13.45
C TYR A 230 1.03 7.61 12.66
N ASP A 231 0.37 6.46 12.73
CA ASP A 231 0.60 5.40 11.76
C ASP A 231 -0.22 5.69 10.49
N GLY A 232 0.36 5.45 9.33
CA GLY A 232 -0.28 5.55 8.03
C GLY A 232 -0.44 4.19 7.39
N SER A 233 -1.46 4.01 6.55
CA SER A 233 -1.65 2.78 5.80
C SER A 233 -2.34 3.03 4.46
N PHE A 234 -2.14 2.11 3.53
CA PHE A 234 -2.95 2.03 2.33
C PHE A 234 -4.33 1.44 2.63
N THR A 235 -5.35 1.97 1.98
CA THR A 235 -6.75 1.53 2.07
C THR A 235 -7.36 1.59 0.68
N ASP A 236 -8.24 0.64 0.35
CA ASP A 236 -8.98 0.66 -0.90
C ASP A 236 -10.48 0.83 -0.65
N GLU A 237 -11.11 1.61 -1.53
CA GLU A 237 -12.56 1.79 -1.53
C GLU A 237 -13.05 2.11 -2.94
N ARG A 238 -14.37 2.15 -3.13
CA ARG A 238 -14.98 2.55 -4.39
C ARG A 238 -14.89 4.07 -4.56
N PHE A 239 -14.62 4.52 -5.78
CA PHE A 239 -14.42 5.93 -6.07
C PHE A 239 -15.58 6.84 -5.66
N TYR A 240 -16.82 6.34 -5.61
CA TYR A 240 -17.99 7.12 -5.19
C TYR A 240 -17.87 7.66 -3.76
N ASN A 241 -17.25 6.90 -2.84
CA ASN A 241 -17.05 7.35 -1.46
C ASN A 241 -16.08 8.54 -1.40
N TYR A 242 -14.97 8.47 -2.16
CA TYR A 242 -14.05 9.59 -2.28
C TYR A 242 -14.66 10.79 -3.02
N ASN A 243 -15.44 10.56 -4.08
CA ASN A 243 -16.13 11.63 -4.79
C ASN A 243 -17.17 12.32 -3.90
N HIS A 244 -17.89 11.57 -3.06
CA HIS A 244 -18.82 12.13 -2.10
C HIS A 244 -18.09 12.93 -1.02
N LEU A 245 -17.06 12.35 -0.40
CA LEU A 245 -16.25 13.02 0.61
C LEU A 245 -15.63 14.32 0.08
N TYR A 246 -14.87 14.25 -1.00
CA TYR A 246 -14.10 15.41 -1.49
C TYR A 246 -14.95 16.36 -2.32
N GLY A 247 -15.71 15.86 -3.27
CA GLY A 247 -16.45 16.67 -4.23
C GLY A 247 -17.76 17.25 -3.68
N GLU A 248 -18.50 16.45 -2.90
CA GLU A 248 -19.84 16.83 -2.43
C GLU A 248 -19.81 17.43 -1.02
N ASN A 249 -18.99 16.90 -0.10
CA ASN A 249 -18.94 17.38 1.30
C ASN A 249 -17.86 18.46 1.50
N GLU A 250 -16.62 18.22 1.05
CA GLU A 250 -15.53 19.19 1.19
C GLU A 250 -15.53 20.27 0.10
N LEU A 251 -16.36 20.11 -0.94
CA LEU A 251 -16.52 21.04 -2.06
C LEU A 251 -15.24 21.26 -2.89
N ARG A 252 -14.39 20.24 -2.97
CA ARG A 252 -13.08 20.27 -3.67
C ARG A 252 -13.19 19.72 -5.08
N ASP A 253 -12.55 20.40 -6.03
CA ASP A 253 -12.43 19.89 -7.39
C ASP A 253 -11.41 18.74 -7.42
N MET A 254 -11.62 17.81 -8.34
CA MET A 254 -10.67 16.74 -8.61
C MET A 254 -10.28 16.70 -10.08
N TRP A 255 -9.06 16.26 -10.37
CA TRP A 255 -8.57 16.02 -11.72
C TRP A 255 -8.06 14.59 -11.82
N GLU A 256 -8.65 13.83 -12.72
CA GLU A 256 -8.21 12.48 -13.06
C GLU A 256 -7.26 12.54 -14.25
N TYR A 257 -6.10 11.92 -14.12
CA TYR A 257 -5.11 11.78 -15.18
C TYR A 257 -4.88 10.29 -15.42
N GLN A 258 -5.21 9.82 -16.61
CA GLN A 258 -4.89 8.45 -17.00
C GLN A 258 -3.39 8.31 -17.23
N LEU A 259 -2.78 7.25 -16.66
CA LEU A 259 -1.37 6.95 -16.85
C LEU A 259 -1.21 6.02 -18.04
N ASN A 260 -0.32 6.40 -18.97
CA ASN A 260 0.04 5.63 -20.15
C ASN A 260 1.07 4.54 -19.80
N PHE A 261 0.69 3.66 -18.87
CA PHE A 261 1.47 2.48 -18.49
C PHE A 261 1.32 1.35 -19.51
N THR A 262 2.40 0.60 -19.71
CA THR A 262 2.32 -0.71 -20.38
C THR A 262 1.60 -1.73 -19.49
N LEU A 263 1.24 -2.89 -20.07
CA LEU A 263 0.63 -3.98 -19.31
C LEU A 263 1.48 -4.40 -18.11
N GLU A 264 2.79 -4.57 -18.30
CA GLU A 264 3.74 -4.99 -17.26
C GLU A 264 3.92 -3.93 -16.18
N GLU A 265 4.00 -2.65 -16.56
CA GLU A 265 4.09 -1.52 -15.63
C GLU A 265 2.86 -1.47 -14.72
N ARG A 266 1.67 -1.57 -15.33
CA ARG A 266 0.40 -1.60 -14.60
C ARG A 266 0.30 -2.79 -13.65
N GLN A 267 0.70 -3.97 -14.11
CA GLN A 267 0.68 -5.19 -13.32
C GLN A 267 1.58 -5.08 -12.08
N ARG A 268 2.83 -4.60 -12.24
CA ARG A 268 3.74 -4.41 -11.12
C ARG A 268 3.18 -3.48 -10.04
N VAL A 269 2.61 -2.33 -10.45
CA VAL A 269 1.95 -1.40 -9.51
C VAL A 269 0.78 -2.08 -8.79
N THR A 270 -0.06 -2.81 -9.54
CA THR A 270 -1.23 -3.50 -8.99
C THR A 270 -0.82 -4.60 -8.00
N TYR A 271 0.22 -5.37 -8.31
CA TYR A 271 0.70 -6.45 -7.46
C TYR A 271 1.21 -5.91 -6.13
N HIS A 272 1.98 -4.84 -6.14
CA HIS A 272 2.52 -4.30 -4.90
C HIS A 272 1.44 -3.55 -4.10
N ALA A 273 0.48 -2.88 -4.75
CA ALA A 273 -0.68 -2.32 -4.07
C ALA A 273 -1.43 -3.37 -3.23
N TRP A 274 -1.59 -4.59 -3.76
CA TRP A 274 -2.16 -5.72 -3.01
C TRP A 274 -1.33 -6.14 -1.79
N GLU A 275 0.01 -6.15 -1.90
CA GLU A 275 0.90 -6.45 -0.77
C GLU A 275 0.73 -5.43 0.37
N LEU A 276 0.47 -4.17 0.03
CA LEU A 276 0.32 -3.06 0.98
C LEU A 276 -1.06 -2.97 1.63
N LEU A 277 -2.10 -3.55 0.99
CA LEU A 277 -3.46 -3.60 1.53
C LEU A 277 -3.65 -4.61 2.68
N GLN A 278 -2.62 -5.40 3.00
CA GLN A 278 -2.66 -6.40 4.07
C GLN A 278 -2.43 -5.80 5.46
N ASN A 279 -3.04 -4.64 5.74
CA ASN A 279 -2.92 -3.88 6.99
C ASN A 279 -1.46 -3.55 7.35
N ILE A 280 -0.71 -3.06 6.36
CA ILE A 280 0.69 -2.66 6.52
C ILE A 280 0.76 -1.21 6.97
N ASN A 281 1.47 -0.97 8.08
CA ASN A 281 1.63 0.35 8.68
C ASN A 281 2.99 0.95 8.35
N PHE A 282 2.99 2.25 8.17
CA PHE A 282 4.15 3.14 8.03
C PHE A 282 4.04 4.25 9.07
N LYS A 283 5.12 4.99 9.32
CA LYS A 283 5.01 6.29 10.01
C LYS A 283 4.44 7.34 9.05
N TYR A 284 3.53 8.17 9.54
CA TYR A 284 2.87 9.22 8.78
C TYR A 284 3.29 10.59 9.28
N TYR A 285 4.04 11.32 8.46
CA TYR A 285 4.39 12.72 8.70
C TYR A 285 3.59 13.62 7.75
N PHE A 286 3.27 14.85 8.16
CA PHE A 286 2.47 15.76 7.32
C PHE A 286 3.28 16.38 6.18
N LEU A 287 4.53 16.75 6.46
CA LEU A 287 5.38 17.41 5.48
C LEU A 287 5.94 16.42 4.45
N LEU A 288 6.46 15.29 4.90
CA LEU A 288 7.06 14.21 4.09
C LEU A 288 6.42 12.87 4.47
N ASP A 289 6.63 11.78 3.73
CA ASP A 289 6.05 10.44 3.99
C ASP A 289 4.50 10.40 4.08
N ASN A 290 3.85 11.41 3.52
CA ASN A 290 2.41 11.57 3.44
C ASN A 290 1.83 10.85 2.21
N CYS A 291 0.56 11.13 1.89
CA CYS A 291 -0.11 10.59 0.71
C CYS A 291 0.64 10.84 -0.60
N ALA A 292 1.26 12.01 -0.78
CA ALA A 292 1.96 12.32 -2.02
C ALA A 292 3.20 11.44 -2.18
N TYR A 293 4.00 11.33 -1.11
CA TYR A 293 5.20 10.51 -1.10
C TYR A 293 4.88 9.03 -1.36
N ARG A 294 3.94 8.46 -0.60
CA ARG A 294 3.62 7.02 -0.69
C ARG A 294 2.89 6.65 -1.99
N MET A 295 2.06 7.53 -2.54
CA MET A 295 1.47 7.31 -3.88
C MET A 295 2.54 7.36 -4.97
N ALA A 296 3.50 8.28 -4.89
CA ALA A 296 4.63 8.31 -5.81
C ALA A 296 5.46 7.02 -5.73
N GLU A 297 5.79 6.54 -4.53
CA GLU A 297 6.52 5.26 -4.35
C GLU A 297 5.79 4.09 -4.97
N LEU A 298 4.47 4.01 -4.79
CA LEU A 298 3.69 2.93 -5.39
C LEU A 298 3.72 2.99 -6.92
N LEU A 299 3.65 4.19 -7.52
CA LEU A 299 3.79 4.36 -8.96
C LEU A 299 5.19 4.00 -9.48
N GLU A 300 6.24 4.20 -8.68
CA GLU A 300 7.61 3.79 -9.02
C GLU A 300 7.78 2.28 -9.19
N MET A 301 6.85 1.47 -8.66
CA MET A 301 6.84 0.02 -8.87
C MET A 301 6.63 -0.36 -10.33
N ALA A 302 6.14 0.57 -11.15
CA ALA A 302 6.04 0.39 -12.59
C ALA A 302 7.38 0.04 -13.24
N TRP A 303 8.52 0.36 -12.63
CA TRP A 303 9.85 0.10 -13.21
C TRP A 303 10.75 -0.76 -12.33
N ASP A 304 11.44 -1.74 -12.90
CA ASP A 304 12.30 -2.71 -12.22
C ASP A 304 13.75 -2.26 -12.10
N ASP A 305 13.98 -0.97 -11.94
CA ASP A 305 15.30 -0.39 -11.71
C ASP A 305 15.24 0.68 -10.61
N ALA A 306 16.27 1.52 -10.52
CA ALA A 306 16.42 2.56 -9.52
C ALA A 306 15.57 3.83 -9.77
N ALA A 307 14.67 3.85 -10.75
CA ALA A 307 13.89 5.06 -11.02
C ALA A 307 13.02 5.50 -9.83
N ARG A 308 12.97 6.82 -9.65
CA ARG A 308 12.32 7.53 -8.55
C ARG A 308 11.50 8.70 -9.10
N ILE A 309 10.29 8.88 -8.59
CA ILE A 309 9.46 10.07 -8.70
C ILE A 309 9.72 10.95 -7.46
N ASN A 310 9.88 10.33 -6.30
CA ASN A 310 10.30 11.06 -5.11
C ASN A 310 11.71 11.62 -5.27
N THR A 311 11.95 12.78 -4.66
CA THR A 311 13.24 13.45 -4.71
C THR A 311 13.99 13.13 -3.43
N SER A 312 15.17 12.53 -3.55
CA SER A 312 16.04 12.26 -2.40
C SER A 312 16.41 13.58 -1.69
N GLY A 313 16.36 13.60 -0.36
CA GLY A 313 16.63 14.80 0.44
C GLY A 313 15.49 15.84 0.48
N ALA A 314 14.30 15.50 -0.02
CA ALA A 314 13.15 16.40 0.06
C ALA A 314 12.69 16.61 1.51
N PHE A 315 12.42 17.86 1.90
CA PHE A 315 11.82 18.19 3.20
C PHE A 315 10.29 18.12 3.19
N TRP A 316 9.68 18.06 2.00
CA TRP A 316 8.25 17.93 1.83
C TRP A 316 7.89 17.12 0.58
N ALA A 317 6.71 16.51 0.60
CA ALA A 317 6.08 15.89 -0.56
C ALA A 317 4.68 16.48 -0.76
N ILE A 318 4.48 17.15 -1.89
CA ILE A 318 3.22 17.82 -2.21
C ILE A 318 2.52 17.09 -3.37
N PRO A 319 1.20 16.81 -3.27
CA PRO A 319 0.42 16.17 -4.31
C PRO A 319 0.60 16.73 -5.73
N VAL A 320 0.56 18.06 -5.89
CA VAL A 320 0.68 18.71 -7.21
C VAL A 320 2.08 18.51 -7.81
N ASP A 321 3.12 18.45 -6.98
CA ASP A 321 4.49 18.24 -7.44
C ASP A 321 4.65 16.85 -8.05
N VAL A 322 4.00 15.83 -7.49
CA VAL A 322 3.97 14.47 -8.06
C VAL A 322 3.34 14.50 -9.46
N VAL A 323 2.25 15.24 -9.65
CA VAL A 323 1.61 15.40 -10.97
C VAL A 323 2.58 16.06 -11.96
N PHE A 324 3.24 17.15 -11.59
CA PHE A 324 4.22 17.82 -12.45
C PHE A 324 5.45 16.95 -12.76
N LYS A 325 5.90 16.16 -11.79
CA LYS A 325 7.00 15.20 -11.98
C LYS A 325 6.58 14.11 -12.95
N LEU A 326 5.39 13.53 -12.81
CA LEU A 326 4.84 12.54 -13.75
C LEU A 326 4.70 13.11 -15.16
N GLN A 327 4.31 14.38 -15.29
CA GLN A 327 4.23 15.07 -16.58
C GLN A 327 5.60 15.16 -17.29
N LYS A 328 6.66 15.42 -16.51
CA LYS A 328 8.04 15.51 -17.01
C LYS A 328 8.74 14.15 -17.08
N PHE A 329 8.14 13.11 -16.51
CA PHE A 329 8.76 11.80 -16.39
C PHE A 329 8.84 11.14 -17.76
N ASN A 330 10.04 11.10 -18.33
CA ASN A 330 10.30 10.48 -19.61
C ASN A 330 11.33 9.37 -19.42
N LYS A 331 10.86 8.13 -19.33
CA LYS A 331 11.70 6.96 -19.06
C LYS A 331 11.36 5.81 -19.98
N GLY A 332 12.39 5.21 -20.58
CA GLY A 332 12.26 4.33 -21.74
C GLY A 332 12.00 5.16 -23.00
N SER A 333 12.17 4.58 -24.19
CA SER A 333 11.84 5.23 -25.46
C SER A 333 10.32 5.37 -25.65
N ARG A 334 9.64 6.03 -24.71
CA ARG A 334 8.19 6.22 -24.73
C ARG A 334 7.83 7.19 -25.85
N GLN A 335 6.92 6.75 -26.71
CA GLN A 335 6.38 7.58 -27.78
C GLN A 335 5.29 8.55 -27.28
N GLN A 336 4.68 8.24 -26.14
CA GLN A 336 3.61 9.04 -25.53
C GLN A 336 4.02 9.51 -24.13
N PRO A 337 3.60 10.72 -23.70
CA PRO A 337 3.79 11.19 -22.33
C PRO A 337 3.20 10.20 -21.33
N LEU A 338 3.84 10.02 -20.17
CA LEU A 338 3.33 9.12 -19.14
C LEU A 338 1.98 9.61 -18.58
N LEU A 339 1.86 10.91 -18.33
CA LEU A 339 0.65 11.53 -17.81
C LEU A 339 -0.27 11.93 -18.97
N GLY A 340 -1.46 11.35 -19.03
CA GLY A 340 -2.51 11.71 -19.99
C GLY A 340 -3.17 13.05 -19.68
N SER A 341 -4.12 13.46 -20.54
CA SER A 341 -4.84 14.72 -20.38
C SER A 341 -5.71 14.74 -19.10
N PRO A 342 -5.79 15.88 -18.39
CA PRO A 342 -6.63 16.02 -17.22
C PRO A 342 -8.11 15.90 -17.55
N LYS A 343 -8.85 15.14 -16.76
CA LYS A 343 -10.32 15.14 -16.71
C LYS A 343 -10.80 15.76 -15.41
N LEU A 344 -11.45 16.92 -15.51
CA LEU A 344 -12.07 17.58 -14.35
C LEU A 344 -13.28 16.77 -13.85
N ILE A 345 -13.31 16.55 -12.54
CA ILE A 345 -14.45 16.05 -11.79
C ILE A 345 -14.86 17.21 -10.87
N PRO A 346 -15.86 18.02 -11.27
CA PRO A 346 -16.17 19.27 -10.59
C PRO A 346 -16.82 19.01 -9.24
N SER A 347 -16.49 19.84 -8.26
CA SER A 347 -17.14 19.83 -6.95
C SER A 347 -18.59 20.30 -7.04
N ARG A 348 -19.39 20.01 -6.00
CA ARG A 348 -20.74 20.55 -5.88
C ARG A 348 -20.76 22.08 -5.96
N GLN A 349 -19.77 22.75 -5.37
CA GLN A 349 -19.63 24.21 -5.43
C GLN A 349 -19.35 24.69 -6.85
N ARG A 350 -18.45 24.01 -7.59
CA ARG A 350 -18.17 24.39 -8.98
C ARG A 350 -19.38 24.18 -9.88
N LYS A 351 -20.08 23.06 -9.73
CA LYS A 351 -21.35 22.78 -10.44
C LYS A 351 -22.39 23.88 -10.16
N LEU A 352 -22.55 24.28 -8.90
CA LEU A 352 -23.45 25.37 -8.52
C LEU A 352 -23.04 26.68 -9.19
N ARG A 353 -21.78 27.10 -9.07
CA ARG A 353 -21.28 28.34 -9.69
C ARG A 353 -21.47 28.35 -11.21
N GLN A 354 -21.25 27.22 -11.88
CA GLN A 354 -21.47 27.09 -13.32
C GLN A 354 -22.95 27.25 -13.69
N ARG A 355 -23.87 26.68 -12.91
CA ARG A 355 -25.31 26.86 -13.13
C ARG A 355 -25.75 28.30 -12.88
N VAL A 356 -25.26 28.93 -11.80
CA VAL A 356 -25.56 30.34 -11.49
C VAL A 356 -25.06 31.26 -12.61
N ALA A 357 -23.88 31.00 -13.18
CA ALA A 357 -23.34 31.79 -14.29
C ALA A 357 -24.15 31.68 -15.60
N GLN A 358 -25.05 30.70 -15.72
CA GLN A 358 -25.96 30.56 -16.87
C GLN A 358 -27.27 31.33 -16.68
N LEU A 359 -27.54 31.82 -15.46
CA LEU A 359 -28.72 32.61 -15.15
C LEU A 359 -28.54 34.07 -15.62
N SER A 360 -29.61 34.66 -16.13
CA SER A 360 -29.72 36.10 -16.36
C SER A 360 -29.59 36.90 -15.05
N GLU A 361 -29.33 38.20 -15.13
CA GLU A 361 -29.23 39.06 -13.94
C GLU A 361 -30.50 39.00 -13.08
N MET A 362 -31.67 39.01 -13.72
CA MET A 362 -32.97 38.86 -13.07
C MET A 362 -33.08 37.51 -12.34
N GLU A 363 -32.77 36.40 -12.99
CA GLU A 363 -32.81 35.08 -12.35
C GLU A 363 -31.80 34.95 -11.19
N GLN A 364 -30.63 35.61 -11.28
CA GLN A 364 -29.66 35.65 -10.19
C GLN A 364 -30.17 36.45 -8.97
N GLU A 365 -30.94 37.52 -9.16
CA GLU A 365 -31.60 38.24 -8.07
C GLU A 365 -32.67 37.38 -7.38
N GLN A 366 -33.44 36.64 -8.18
CA GLN A 366 -34.44 35.70 -7.68
C GLN A 366 -33.77 34.57 -6.89
N LEU A 367 -32.65 34.02 -7.40
CA LEU A 367 -31.86 33.03 -6.68
C LEU A 367 -31.33 33.55 -5.35
N LYS A 368 -30.84 34.80 -5.27
CA LYS A 368 -30.41 35.40 -3.99
C LYS A 368 -31.57 35.45 -2.99
N SER A 369 -32.74 35.88 -3.46
CA SER A 369 -33.96 35.96 -2.63
C SER A 369 -34.41 34.58 -2.14
N LEU A 370 -34.29 33.54 -2.97
CA LEU A 370 -34.55 32.14 -2.59
C LEU A 370 -33.56 31.59 -1.57
N VAL A 371 -32.30 32.03 -1.59
CA VAL A 371 -31.30 31.63 -0.60
C VAL A 371 -31.56 32.27 0.75
N ASP A 372 -32.06 33.51 0.76
CA ASP A 372 -32.35 34.26 1.99
C ASP A 372 -33.68 33.83 2.64
N THR A 373 -34.68 33.47 1.85
CA THR A 373 -36.03 33.11 2.33
C THR A 373 -36.68 32.00 1.51
N SER A 374 -37.12 30.93 2.18
CA SER A 374 -37.79 29.78 1.53
C SER A 374 -39.13 30.12 0.89
N ASP A 375 -39.85 31.08 1.48
CA ASP A 375 -41.21 31.45 1.06
C ASP A 375 -41.22 32.28 -0.24
N HIS A 376 -40.03 32.67 -0.73
CA HIS A 376 -39.90 33.43 -1.99
C HIS A 376 -40.34 32.64 -3.23
N LEU A 377 -40.38 31.30 -3.15
CA LEU A 377 -40.94 30.44 -4.20
C LEU A 377 -42.42 30.74 -4.49
N ASP A 378 -43.18 31.16 -3.47
CA ASP A 378 -44.60 31.48 -3.60
C ASP A 378 -44.85 32.97 -3.88
N SER A 379 -43.80 33.78 -4.02
CA SER A 379 -43.92 35.21 -4.27
C SER A 379 -44.48 35.49 -5.67
N GLU A 380 -45.32 36.53 -5.80
CA GLU A 380 -45.81 36.98 -7.11
C GLU A 380 -44.66 37.31 -8.08
N GLN A 381 -43.54 37.82 -7.55
CA GLN A 381 -42.35 38.16 -8.33
C GLN A 381 -41.68 36.93 -8.93
N PHE A 382 -41.57 35.84 -8.18
CA PHE A 382 -41.03 34.58 -8.68
C PHE A 382 -41.99 33.89 -9.64
N LEU A 383 -43.28 33.84 -9.30
CA LEU A 383 -44.32 33.21 -10.13
C LEU A 383 -44.60 33.97 -11.44
N ALA A 384 -44.27 35.26 -11.51
CA ALA A 384 -44.37 36.06 -12.73
C ALA A 384 -43.24 35.80 -13.75
N LEU A 385 -42.20 35.06 -13.38
CA LEU A 385 -41.12 34.68 -14.30
C LEU A 385 -41.64 33.73 -15.39
N PRO A 386 -41.02 33.68 -16.58
CA PRO A 386 -41.32 32.63 -17.55
C PRO A 386 -41.14 31.24 -16.94
N GLU A 387 -41.99 30.27 -17.29
CA GLU A 387 -41.90 28.88 -16.74
C GLU A 387 -40.48 28.29 -16.86
N LYS A 388 -39.79 28.57 -17.97
CA LYS A 388 -38.41 28.12 -18.21
C LYS A 388 -37.39 28.71 -17.22
N SER A 389 -37.66 29.90 -16.69
CA SER A 389 -36.82 30.57 -15.68
C SER A 389 -37.15 30.11 -14.27
N GLN A 390 -38.37 29.61 -14.04
CA GLN A 390 -38.78 29.01 -12.75
C GLN A 390 -38.25 27.58 -12.58
N ALA A 391 -38.22 26.80 -13.68
CA ALA A 391 -37.73 25.41 -13.74
C ALA A 391 -36.20 25.32 -13.66
#